data_AF-A0A5C4N1B9-F1
#
_entry.id   AF-A0A5C4N1B9-F1
#
_cell.length_a   1.000
_cell.length_b   1.000
_cell.length_c   1.000
_cell.angle_alpha   90.00
_cell.angle_beta   90.00
_cell.angle_gamma   90.00
#
_symmetry.space_group_name_H-M   'P 1'
#
loop_
_entity.id
_entity.type
_entity.pdbx_description
1 polymer ?
#
loop_
_entity_poly.entity_id
_entity_poly.type
_entity_poly.pdbx_seq_one_letter_code
_entity_poly.pdbx_strand_id
1 'polypeptide(L)'
;MTTHASDRRRLLPWAIAVVVLLLVAVAMQVTDAVNWAPGDFLAAALIMALGLGVWEIAQRLTPHRGRRALAAAAIWLVVIWIWAELAVGVVTTLGS
;
A
#
# COMPACT_ATOMS: atom_id res chain seq x y z
N MET A 1 -24.67 20.79 10.76
CA MET A 1 -24.73 19.49 10.06
C MET A 1 -23.86 19.58 8.81
N THR A 2 -22.54 19.46 8.95
CA THR A 2 -21.56 19.59 7.84
C THR A 2 -20.33 18.72 8.14
N THR A 3 -20.41 17.40 7.95
CA THR A 3 -19.26 16.49 8.13
C THR A 3 -19.03 15.49 6.98
N HIS A 4 -19.91 15.39 5.97
CA HIS A 4 -19.81 14.32 4.97
C HIS A 4 -18.70 14.49 3.91
N ALA A 5 -18.25 15.72 3.63
CA ALA A 5 -17.33 15.96 2.52
C ALA A 5 -15.85 15.64 2.85
N SER A 6 -15.44 15.83 4.12
CA SER A 6 -14.08 15.54 4.58
C SER A 6 -13.81 14.03 4.67
N ASP A 7 -14.78 13.26 5.13
CA ASP A 7 -14.65 11.82 5.28
C ASP A 7 -14.63 11.11 3.92
N ARG A 8 -15.48 11.52 2.97
CA ARG A 8 -15.48 10.93 1.63
C ARG A 8 -14.17 11.15 0.88
N ARG A 9 -13.50 12.28 1.06
CA ARG A 9 -12.17 12.55 0.48
C ARG A 9 -11.07 11.68 1.08
N ARG A 10 -11.19 11.31 2.36
CA ARG A 10 -10.26 10.38 3.02
C ARG A 10 -10.47 8.94 2.57
N LEU A 11 -11.72 8.54 2.35
CA LEU A 11 -12.07 7.18 1.92
C LEU A 11 -11.71 6.90 0.45
N LEU A 12 -11.63 7.94 -0.38
CA LEU A 12 -11.34 7.81 -1.80
C LEU A 12 -10.02 7.04 -2.10
N PRO A 13 -8.87 7.37 -1.51
CA PRO A 13 -7.64 6.61 -1.74
C PRO A 13 -7.72 5.15 -1.25
N TRP A 14 -8.42 4.87 -0.15
CA TRP A 14 -8.65 3.50 0.31
C TRP A 14 -9.57 2.71 -0.65
N ALA A 15 -10.60 3.35 -1.20
CA ALA A 15 -11.47 2.73 -2.19
C ALA A 15 -10.70 2.42 -3.49
N ILE A 16 -9.86 3.35 -3.95
CA ILE A 16 -9.00 3.14 -5.13
C ILE A 16 -8.05 1.96 -4.88
N ALA A 17 -7.45 1.90 -3.69
CA ALA A 17 -6.57 0.80 -3.30
C ALA A 17 -7.26 -0.58 -3.42
N VAL A 18 -8.48 -0.69 -2.89
CA VAL A 18 -9.27 -1.93 -2.98
C VAL A 18 -9.64 -2.24 -4.44
N VAL A 19 -10.06 -1.24 -5.23
CA VAL A 19 -10.42 -1.43 -6.64
C VAL A 19 -9.22 -1.91 -7.45
N VAL A 20 -8.02 -1.40 -7.20
CA VAL A 20 -6.79 -1.88 -7.88
C VAL A 20 -6.53 -3.35 -7.58
N LEU A 21 -6.65 -3.78 -6.32
CA LEU A 21 -6.49 -5.20 -5.96
C LEU A 21 -7.57 -6.08 -6.60
N LEU A 22 -8.82 -5.61 -6.62
CA LEU A 22 -9.91 -6.33 -7.28
C LEU A 22 -9.70 -6.41 -8.79
N LEU A 23 -9.17 -5.37 -9.44
CA LEU A 23 -8.84 -5.40 -10.86
C LEU A 23 -7.78 -6.47 -11.16
N VAL A 24 -6.75 -6.59 -10.33
CA VAL A 24 -5.74 -7.65 -10.47
C VAL A 24 -6.39 -9.03 -10.27
N ALA A 25 -7.23 -9.19 -9.25
CA ALA A 25 -7.93 -10.46 -8.99
C ALA A 25 -8.83 -10.87 -10.17
N VAL A 26 -9.56 -9.91 -10.76
CA VAL A 26 -10.38 -10.14 -11.96
C VAL A 26 -9.50 -10.42 -13.17
N ALA A 27 -8.38 -9.70 -13.34
CA ALA A 27 -7.46 -9.91 -14.44
C ALA A 27 -6.89 -11.34 -14.46
N MET A 28 -6.57 -11.91 -13.29
CA MET A 28 -6.15 -13.32 -13.17
C MET A 28 -7.23 -14.32 -13.63
N GLN A 29 -8.52 -13.95 -13.59
CA GLN A 29 -9.60 -14.80 -14.11
C GLN A 29 -9.78 -14.67 -15.63
N VAL A 30 -9.27 -13.58 -16.22
CA VAL A 30 -9.45 -13.25 -17.65
C VAL A 30 -8.21 -13.64 -18.47
N THR A 31 -7.01 -13.61 -17.87
CA THR A 31 -5.75 -13.87 -18.57
C THR A 31 -4.69 -14.47 -17.66
N ASP A 32 -3.90 -15.40 -18.23
CA ASP A 32 -2.71 -15.97 -17.58
C ASP A 32 -1.52 -15.00 -17.55
N ALA A 33 -1.62 -13.83 -18.21
CA ALA A 33 -0.58 -12.82 -18.22
C ALA A 33 -0.35 -12.17 -16.84
N VAL A 34 -1.32 -12.29 -15.93
CA VAL A 34 -1.23 -11.83 -14.54
C VAL A 34 -1.37 -13.06 -13.67
N ASN A 35 -0.32 -13.42 -12.93
CA ASN A 35 -0.33 -14.58 -12.05
C ASN A 35 0.23 -14.22 -10.68
N TRP A 36 -0.62 -13.63 -9.83
CA TRP A 36 -0.26 -13.29 -8.45
C TRP A 36 -0.63 -14.43 -7.50
N ALA A 37 0.32 -14.85 -6.68
CA ALA A 37 0.03 -15.72 -5.56
C ALA A 37 -0.82 -14.98 -4.50
N PRO A 38 -1.55 -15.70 -3.63
CA PRO A 38 -2.25 -15.08 -2.50
C PRO A 38 -1.34 -14.21 -1.61
N GLY A 39 -0.04 -14.58 -1.52
CA GLY A 39 0.98 -13.78 -0.82
C GLY A 39 1.22 -12.41 -1.45
N ASP A 40 1.13 -12.29 -2.78
CA ASP A 40 1.30 -11.01 -3.49
C ASP A 40 0.15 -10.06 -3.22
N PHE A 41 -1.08 -10.59 -3.11
CA PHE A 41 -2.24 -9.79 -2.70
C PHE A 41 -2.10 -9.27 -1.27
N LEU A 42 -1.63 -10.10 -0.35
CA LEU A 42 -1.38 -9.69 1.03
C LEU A 42 -0.28 -8.62 1.10
N ALA A 43 0.82 -8.84 0.37
CA ALA A 43 1.92 -7.88 0.29
C ALA A 43 1.43 -6.54 -0.30
N ALA A 44 0.75 -6.56 -1.44
CA ALA A 44 0.22 -5.35 -2.07
C ALA A 44 -0.80 -4.62 -1.17
N ALA A 45 -1.67 -5.35 -0.47
CA ALA A 45 -2.61 -4.77 0.48
C ALA A 45 -1.89 -4.10 1.67
N LEU A 46 -0.89 -4.76 2.25
CA LEU A 46 -0.09 -4.21 3.35
C LEU A 46 0.67 -2.95 2.93
N ILE A 47 1.31 -2.96 1.76
CA ILE A 47 2.04 -1.81 1.21
C ILE A 47 1.11 -0.63 1.03
N MET A 48 -0.06 -0.86 0.43
CA MET A 48 -1.01 0.21 0.15
C MET A 48 -1.63 0.75 1.44
N ALA A 49 -1.92 -0.12 2.42
CA ALA A 49 -2.40 0.27 3.73
C ALA A 49 -1.37 1.07 4.55
N LEU A 50 -0.09 0.65 4.54
CA LEU A 50 1.01 1.37 5.18
C LEU A 50 1.22 2.74 4.54
N GLY A 51 1.31 2.81 3.21
CA GLY A 51 1.50 4.07 2.49
C GLY A 51 0.37 5.07 2.76
N LEU A 52 -0.88 4.61 2.71
CA LEU A 52 -2.05 5.45 3.00
C LEU A 52 -2.17 5.82 4.48
N GLY A 53 -1.91 4.88 5.39
CA GLY A 53 -1.94 5.12 6.84
C GLY A 53 -0.89 6.14 7.25
N VAL A 54 0.34 6.02 6.74
CA VAL A 54 1.41 7.00 6.96
C VAL A 54 1.06 8.35 6.39
N TRP A 55 0.51 8.39 5.17
CA TRP A 55 0.07 9.64 4.55
C TRP A 55 -1.01 10.34 5.40
N GLU A 56 -1.97 9.61 5.95
CA GLU A 56 -2.99 10.15 6.85
C GLU A 56 -2.41 10.65 8.18
N ILE A 57 -1.54 9.87 8.82
CA ILE A 57 -0.86 10.25 10.07
C ILE A 57 -0.01 11.50 9.83
N ALA A 58 0.73 11.53 8.72
CA ALA A 58 1.56 12.65 8.30
C ALA A 58 0.77 13.94 8.05
N GLN A 59 -0.46 13.84 7.54
CA GLN A 59 -1.37 14.99 7.42
C GLN A 59 -1.87 15.48 8.78
N ARG A 60 -2.04 14.59 9.76
CA ARG A 60 -2.58 14.93 11.09
C ARG A 60 -1.52 15.49 12.04
N LEU A 61 -0.30 14.95 12.02
CA LEU A 61 0.73 15.24 13.03
C LEU A 61 1.69 16.38 12.67
N THR A 62 1.75 16.84 11.41
CA THR A 62 2.90 17.64 10.98
C THR A 62 2.52 18.87 10.13
N PRO A 63 2.65 20.09 10.69
CA PRO A 63 2.60 21.33 9.89
C PRO A 63 3.89 21.56 9.07
N HIS A 64 5.04 21.00 9.48
CA HIS A 64 6.34 21.18 8.79
C HIS A 64 6.67 20.06 7.76
N ARG A 65 6.60 20.42 6.48
CA ARG A 65 6.74 19.49 5.32
C ARG A 65 8.03 18.65 5.28
N GLY A 66 9.15 19.10 5.84
CA GLY A 66 10.45 18.43 5.74
C GLY A 66 10.58 17.12 6.54
N ARG A 67 10.21 17.13 7.84
CA ARG A 67 10.25 15.91 8.69
C ARG A 67 9.25 14.84 8.23
N ARG A 68 8.20 15.29 7.54
CA ARG A 68 7.14 14.47 6.97
C ARG A 68 7.64 13.60 5.81
N ALA A 69 8.48 14.17 4.93
CA ALA A 69 9.08 13.43 3.82
C ALA A 69 10.06 12.36 4.32
N LEU A 70 10.82 12.66 5.38
CA LEU A 70 11.81 11.73 5.95
C LEU A 70 11.13 10.48 6.56
N ALA A 71 10.06 10.68 7.34
CA ALA A 71 9.30 9.58 7.93
C ALA A 71 8.61 8.71 6.85
N ALA A 72 8.04 9.34 5.82
CA ALA A 72 7.46 8.61 4.70
C ALA A 72 8.53 7.79 3.95
N ALA A 73 9.71 8.38 3.69
CA ALA A 73 10.81 7.68 3.03
C ALA A 73 11.32 6.47 3.83
N ALA A 74 11.45 6.60 5.15
CA ALA A 74 11.86 5.49 6.01
C ALA A 74 10.86 4.33 5.97
N ILE A 75 9.56 4.61 5.94
CA ILE A 75 8.53 3.58 5.89
C ILE A 75 8.47 2.95 4.50
N TRP A 76 8.63 3.72 3.43
CA TRP A 76 8.77 3.20 2.07
C TRP A 76 9.98 2.27 1.93
N LEU A 77 11.10 2.59 2.58
CA LEU A 77 12.28 1.72 2.60
C LEU A 77 11.99 0.35 3.24
N VAL A 78 11.32 0.33 4.39
CA VAL A 78 10.92 -0.93 5.06
C VAL A 78 9.94 -1.72 4.18
N VAL A 79 8.98 -1.03 3.56
CA VAL A 79 8.00 -1.62 2.65
C VAL A 79 8.66 -2.26 1.43
N ILE A 80 9.55 -1.54 0.75
CA ILE A 80 10.28 -2.05 -0.43
C ILE A 80 11.18 -3.21 -0.03
N TRP A 81 11.81 -3.14 1.14
CA TRP A 81 12.64 -4.24 1.63
C TRP A 81 11.82 -5.51 1.89
N ILE A 82 10.67 -5.41 2.55
CA ILE A 82 9.76 -6.54 2.75
C ILE A 82 9.29 -7.12 1.42
N TRP A 83 8.95 -6.27 0.46
CA TRP A 83 8.52 -6.71 -0.88
C TRP A 83 9.64 -7.44 -1.64
N ALA A 84 10.88 -6.93 -1.56
CA ALA A 84 12.04 -7.58 -2.16
C ALA A 84 12.34 -8.94 -1.52
N GLU A 85 12.20 -9.08 -0.19
CA GLU A 85 12.34 -10.37 0.49
C GLU A 85 11.26 -11.38 0.05
N LEU A 86 10.01 -10.94 -0.09
CA LEU A 86 8.89 -11.81 -0.47
C LEU A 86 8.89 -12.21 -1.95
N ALA A 87 9.23 -11.29 -2.86
CA ALA A 87 9.19 -11.53 -4.30
C ALA A 87 10.45 -12.18 -4.86
N VAL A 88 11.62 -11.92 -4.25
CA VAL A 88 12.92 -12.36 -4.79
C VAL A 88 13.70 -13.21 -3.79
N GLY A 89 13.39 -13.18 -2.49
CA GLY A 89 14.10 -13.96 -1.48
C GLY A 89 15.56 -13.52 -1.30
N VAL A 90 15.81 -12.20 -1.23
CA VAL A 90 17.16 -11.63 -1.34
C VAL A 90 18.07 -11.93 -0.14
N VAL A 91 17.55 -11.98 1.09
CA VAL A 91 18.40 -12.10 2.30
C VAL A 91 18.09 -13.32 3.15
N THR A 92 16.83 -13.75 3.26
CA THR A 92 16.42 -14.71 4.31
C THR A 92 15.81 -16.03 3.84
N THR A 93 15.66 -16.30 2.54
CA THR A 93 15.00 -17.52 2.03
C THR A 93 13.61 -17.79 2.66
N LEU A 94 12.89 -16.75 3.13
CA LEU A 94 11.54 -16.89 3.67
C LEU A 94 10.48 -17.28 2.59
N GLY A 95 10.84 -17.14 1.32
CA GLY A 95 9.99 -17.39 0.15
C GLY A 95 10.50 -18.47 -0.82
N SER A 96 11.47 -19.30 -0.41
CA SER A 96 11.93 -20.48 -1.18
C SER A 96 11.41 -21.78 -0.61
#